data_AF-A0A662KMK4-F1
#
_entry.id   AF-A0A662KMK4-F1
#
_cell.length_a   1.000
_cell.length_b   1.000
_cell.length_c   1.000
_cell.angle_alpha   90.00
_cell.angle_beta   90.00
_cell.angle_gamma   90.00
#
_symmetry.space_group_name_H-M   'P 1'
#
loop_
_entity.id
_entity.type
_entity.pdbx_description
1 polymer ?
#
loop_
_entity_poly.entity_id
_entity_poly.type
_entity_poly.pdbx_seq_one_letter_code
_entity_poly.pdbx_strand_id
1 'polypeptide(L)'
;SRIENITNVVENLNKSERPLVYYELSKRGRTVGQGTFTNELIFMAGGINIAADEPLRYPDLTDEYIIAKNPDVIVVISYGASVDEIKAREGWQNINAVKNDRVYSIDRHLVTASPRLIEGLEQLAKWFHPELFGE
;
A
#
# COMPACT_ATOMS: atom_id res chain seq x y z
N SER A 1 22.03 -8.58 -1.61
CA SER A 1 21.75 -7.23 -2.16
C SER A 1 20.72 -6.51 -1.29
N ARG A 2 20.48 -5.18 -1.45
CA ARG A 2 19.44 -4.45 -0.68
C ARG A 2 18.05 -5.09 -0.82
N ILE A 3 17.70 -5.52 -2.04
CA ILE A 3 16.47 -6.27 -2.32
C ILE A 3 16.43 -7.58 -1.55
N GLU A 4 17.48 -8.41 -1.62
CA GLU A 4 17.53 -9.70 -0.90
C GLU A 4 17.33 -9.54 0.61
N ASN A 5 17.85 -8.47 1.22
CA ASN A 5 17.63 -8.24 2.64
C ASN A 5 16.15 -8.05 2.97
N ILE A 6 15.42 -7.29 2.15
CA ILE A 6 13.99 -7.06 2.34
C ILE A 6 13.23 -8.36 2.07
N THR A 7 13.46 -9.00 0.92
CA THR A 7 12.73 -10.22 0.54
C THR A 7 12.98 -11.34 1.54
N ASN A 8 14.20 -11.56 2.02
CA ASN A 8 14.51 -12.57 3.03
C ASN A 8 13.79 -12.31 4.36
N VAL A 9 13.64 -11.04 4.76
CA VAL A 9 12.89 -10.69 5.97
C VAL A 9 11.41 -10.95 5.77
N VAL A 10 10.83 -10.47 4.66
CA VAL A 10 9.37 -10.54 4.45
C VAL A 10 8.85 -11.90 3.97
N GLU A 11 9.71 -12.77 3.43
CA GLU A 11 9.39 -14.14 3.03
C GLU A 11 9.07 -15.04 4.23
N ASN A 12 9.64 -14.72 5.40
CA ASN A 12 9.39 -15.45 6.64
C ASN A 12 8.13 -14.97 7.37
N LEU A 13 7.48 -13.91 6.90
CA LEU A 13 6.25 -13.39 7.50
C LEU A 13 5.04 -14.25 7.14
N ASN A 14 4.31 -14.66 8.16
CA ASN A 14 3.01 -15.28 8.01
C ASN A 14 1.95 -14.26 7.59
N LYS A 15 0.79 -14.74 7.11
CA LYS A 15 -0.29 -13.87 6.64
C LYS A 15 -0.74 -12.82 7.68
N SER A 16 -0.75 -13.17 8.97
CA SER A 16 -1.14 -12.26 10.06
C SER A 16 -0.13 -11.16 10.35
N GLU A 17 1.13 -11.34 9.93
CA GLU A 17 2.21 -10.37 10.12
C GLU A 17 2.27 -9.38 8.96
N ARG A 18 1.55 -9.62 7.87
CA ARG A 18 1.50 -8.76 6.70
C ARG A 18 0.33 -7.78 6.79
N PRO A 19 0.57 -6.46 6.82
CA PRO A 19 -0.53 -5.49 6.90
C PRO A 19 -1.38 -5.53 5.63
N LEU A 20 -2.68 -5.28 5.79
CA LEU A 20 -3.58 -5.01 4.68
C LEU A 20 -3.30 -3.61 4.12
N VAL A 21 -3.09 -3.51 2.81
CA VAL A 21 -2.69 -2.28 2.12
C VAL A 21 -3.75 -1.87 1.12
N TYR A 22 -4.21 -0.63 1.20
CA TYR A 22 -4.95 0.02 0.13
C TYR A 22 -4.05 1.01 -0.61
N TYR A 23 -3.95 0.87 -1.92
CA TYR A 23 -3.13 1.74 -2.76
C TYR A 23 -4.02 2.57 -3.70
N GLU A 24 -4.02 3.88 -3.60
CA GLU A 24 -4.91 4.74 -4.38
C GLU A 24 -4.19 5.48 -5.51
N LEU A 25 -4.65 5.24 -6.75
CA LEU A 25 -4.07 5.78 -7.98
C LEU A 25 -4.69 7.10 -8.45
N SER A 26 -5.83 7.51 -7.89
CA SER A 26 -6.61 8.66 -8.34
C SER A 26 -7.03 9.54 -7.15
N LYS A 27 -8.01 10.41 -7.38
CA LYS A 27 -8.65 11.22 -6.34
C LYS A 27 -9.67 10.44 -5.49
N ARG A 28 -10.22 9.34 -6.01
CA ARG A 28 -11.13 8.45 -5.27
C ARG A 28 -11.22 7.06 -5.91
N GLY A 29 -11.03 6.00 -5.11
CA GLY A 29 -11.48 4.63 -5.41
C GLY A 29 -10.59 3.81 -6.36
N ARG A 30 -10.04 4.43 -7.42
CA ARG A 30 -9.19 3.73 -8.41
C ARG A 30 -7.93 3.18 -7.75
N THR A 31 -7.67 1.88 -7.91
CA THR A 31 -6.54 1.17 -7.28
C THR A 31 -5.81 0.25 -8.27
N VAL A 32 -4.84 -0.49 -7.77
CA VAL A 32 -4.08 -1.53 -8.48
C VAL A 32 -4.57 -2.90 -8.03
N GLY A 33 -4.85 -3.79 -8.97
CA GLY A 33 -5.30 -5.16 -8.71
C GLY A 33 -4.26 -6.20 -9.14
N GLN A 34 -4.71 -7.45 -9.27
CA GLN A 34 -3.87 -8.58 -9.69
C GLN A 34 -3.14 -8.30 -11.01
N GLY A 35 -1.89 -8.77 -11.13
CA GLY A 35 -1.10 -8.64 -12.36
C GLY A 35 -0.64 -7.21 -12.67
N THR A 36 -0.75 -6.29 -11.71
CA THR A 36 -0.06 -5.00 -11.78
C THR A 36 1.30 -5.09 -11.14
N PHE A 37 2.25 -4.30 -11.64
CA PHE A 37 3.57 -4.21 -11.06
C PHE A 37 3.55 -3.72 -9.61
N THR A 38 2.70 -2.73 -9.30
CA THR A 38 2.57 -2.19 -7.94
C THR A 38 1.96 -3.20 -6.98
N ASN A 39 1.06 -4.09 -7.43
CA ASN A 39 0.59 -5.21 -6.60
C ASN A 39 1.75 -6.13 -6.19
N GLU A 40 2.60 -6.51 -7.14
CA GLU A 40 3.80 -7.31 -6.83
C GLU A 40 4.75 -6.57 -5.90
N LEU A 41 4.93 -5.26 -6.10
CA LEU A 41 5.79 -4.45 -5.25
C LEU A 41 5.28 -4.36 -3.81
N ILE A 42 3.96 -4.23 -3.62
CA ILE A 42 3.32 -4.28 -2.29
C ILE A 42 3.58 -5.64 -1.63
N PHE A 43 3.43 -6.73 -2.39
CA PHE A 43 3.68 -8.08 -1.87
C PHE A 43 5.16 -8.30 -1.51
N MET A 44 6.08 -7.84 -2.35
CA MET A 44 7.54 -7.90 -2.09
C MET A 44 7.98 -7.03 -0.91
N ALA A 45 7.23 -5.97 -0.60
CA ALA A 45 7.42 -5.16 0.61
C ALA A 45 6.79 -5.81 1.86
N GLY A 46 6.17 -6.99 1.72
CA GLY A 46 5.53 -7.72 2.82
C GLY A 46 4.11 -7.23 3.15
N GLY A 47 3.44 -6.50 2.27
CA GLY A 47 2.03 -6.12 2.42
C GLY A 47 1.08 -7.07 1.68
N ILE A 48 -0.21 -6.97 2.00
CA ILE A 48 -1.28 -7.65 1.26
C ILE A 48 -2.21 -6.59 0.69
N ASN A 49 -2.24 -6.46 -0.64
CA ASN A 49 -3.13 -5.53 -1.31
C ASN A 49 -4.60 -5.98 -1.14
N ILE A 50 -5.47 -5.10 -0.65
CA ILE A 50 -6.90 -5.42 -0.45
C ILE A 50 -7.64 -5.71 -1.76
N ALA A 51 -7.08 -5.26 -2.89
CA ALA A 51 -7.59 -5.48 -4.24
C ALA A 51 -6.87 -6.62 -4.99
N ALA A 52 -6.04 -7.42 -4.31
CA ALA A 52 -5.27 -8.50 -4.95
C ALA A 52 -6.15 -9.58 -5.62
N ASP A 53 -7.37 -9.77 -5.13
CA ASP A 53 -8.34 -10.74 -5.65
C ASP A 53 -9.37 -10.11 -6.61
N GLU A 54 -9.25 -8.82 -6.90
CA GLU A 54 -10.16 -8.16 -7.84
C GLU A 54 -9.86 -8.60 -9.28
N PRO A 55 -10.90 -8.84 -10.10
CA PRO A 55 -10.73 -9.38 -11.46
C PRO A 55 -10.10 -8.36 -12.43
N LEU A 56 -10.18 -7.07 -12.11
CA LEU A 56 -9.63 -6.00 -12.94
C LEU A 56 -8.23 -5.61 -12.45
N ARG A 57 -7.32 -5.36 -13.41
CA ARG A 57 -5.99 -4.84 -13.10
C ARG A 57 -6.02 -3.46 -12.45
N TYR A 58 -7.02 -2.64 -12.76
CA TYR A 58 -7.20 -1.31 -12.19
C TYR A 58 -8.67 -1.11 -11.80
N PRO A 59 -9.13 -1.74 -10.70
CA PRO A 59 -10.51 -1.64 -10.28
C PRO A 59 -10.79 -0.27 -9.66
N ASP A 60 -12.06 0.10 -9.66
CA ASP A 60 -12.59 1.23 -8.91
C ASP A 60 -13.35 0.66 -7.70
N LEU A 61 -12.78 0.83 -6.50
CA LEU A 61 -13.39 0.34 -5.26
C LEU A 61 -14.34 1.39 -4.68
N THR A 62 -15.44 0.94 -4.06
CA THR A 62 -16.32 1.82 -3.29
C THR A 62 -15.76 2.06 -1.90
N ASP A 63 -16.19 3.16 -1.27
CA ASP A 63 -15.82 3.48 0.11
C ASP A 63 -16.25 2.36 1.07
N GLU A 64 -17.45 1.79 0.90
CA GLU A 64 -17.96 0.69 1.73
C GLU A 64 -17.07 -0.54 1.64
N TYR A 65 -16.56 -0.86 0.44
CA TYR A 65 -15.62 -1.97 0.26
C TYR A 65 -14.32 -1.71 1.03
N ILE A 66 -13.75 -0.51 0.90
CA ILE A 66 -12.48 -0.14 1.53
C ILE A 66 -12.64 -0.14 3.06
N ILE A 67 -13.73 0.44 3.57
CA ILE A 67 -14.07 0.46 4.99
C ILE A 67 -14.24 -0.98 5.51
N ALA A 68 -14.96 -1.84 4.78
CA ALA A 68 -15.18 -3.23 5.19
C ALA A 68 -13.89 -4.07 5.18
N LYS A 69 -12.97 -3.83 4.24
CA LYS A 69 -11.64 -4.45 4.22
C LYS A 69 -10.73 -3.96 5.35
N ASN A 70 -10.99 -2.75 5.85
CA ASN A 70 -10.28 -2.12 6.97
C ASN A 70 -8.75 -2.19 6.85
N PRO A 71 -8.14 -1.54 5.82
CA PRO A 71 -6.70 -1.61 5.60
C PRO A 71 -5.90 -1.02 6.77
N ASP A 72 -4.76 -1.65 7.07
CA ASP A 72 -3.80 -1.21 8.09
C ASP A 72 -2.88 -0.10 7.59
N VAL A 73 -2.67 -0.03 6.28
CA VAL A 73 -1.88 1.02 5.61
C VAL A 73 -2.63 1.53 4.38
N ILE A 74 -2.65 2.85 4.19
CA ILE A 74 -3.10 3.48 2.94
C ILE A 74 -1.90 4.17 2.29
N VAL A 75 -1.67 3.88 1.00
CA VAL A 75 -0.65 4.54 0.18
C VAL A 75 -1.35 5.28 -0.96
N VAL A 76 -1.18 6.59 -1.04
CA VAL A 76 -1.68 7.41 -2.15
C VAL A 76 -0.55 7.79 -3.09
N ILE A 77 -0.83 7.78 -4.39
CA ILE A 77 0.14 8.26 -5.37
C ILE A 77 0.21 9.80 -5.34
N SER A 78 1.42 10.35 -5.46
CA SER A 78 1.73 11.79 -5.34
C SER A 78 0.87 12.78 -6.16
N TYR A 79 0.29 12.36 -7.29
CA TYR A 79 -0.60 13.20 -8.11
C TYR A 79 -2.10 12.90 -7.88
N GLY A 80 -2.42 11.99 -6.97
CA GLY A 80 -3.78 11.56 -6.61
C GLY A 80 -4.36 12.36 -5.45
N ALA A 81 -5.07 11.67 -4.56
CA ALA A 81 -5.49 12.23 -3.29
C ALA A 81 -4.27 12.55 -2.40
N SER A 82 -4.36 13.63 -1.63
CA SER A 82 -3.42 13.94 -0.55
C SER A 82 -3.74 13.15 0.71
N VAL A 83 -2.76 13.02 1.61
CA VAL A 83 -2.93 12.37 2.91
C VAL A 83 -4.07 13.02 3.72
N ASP A 84 -4.16 14.35 3.70
CA ASP A 84 -5.20 15.09 4.42
C ASP A 84 -6.58 14.87 3.80
N GLU A 85 -6.68 14.81 2.46
CA GLU A 85 -7.92 14.47 1.77
C GLU A 85 -8.41 13.06 2.18
N ILE A 86 -7.51 12.07 2.31
CA ILE A 86 -7.87 10.71 2.79
C ILE A 86 -8.39 10.75 4.22
N LYS A 87 -7.64 11.39 5.14
CA LYS A 87 -7.98 11.46 6.56
C LYS A 87 -9.30 12.21 6.81
N ALA A 88 -9.66 13.14 5.92
CA ALA A 88 -10.89 13.91 6.00
C ALA A 88 -12.12 13.20 5.38
N ARG A 89 -11.97 12.02 4.75
CA ARG A 89 -13.11 11.31 4.15
C ARG A 89 -14.11 10.87 5.22
N GLU A 90 -15.37 11.23 4.99
CA GLU A 90 -16.47 10.82 5.84
C GLU A 90 -16.59 9.29 5.88
N GLY A 91 -16.73 8.72 7.08
CA GLY A 91 -16.81 7.27 7.30
C GLY A 91 -15.46 6.56 7.41
N TRP A 92 -14.35 7.21 7.04
CA TRP A 92 -13.01 6.60 7.06
C TRP A 92 -12.32 6.72 8.42
N GLN A 93 -12.88 7.46 9.38
CA GLN A 93 -12.26 7.72 10.69
C GLN A 93 -11.99 6.45 11.49
N ASN A 94 -12.70 5.35 11.19
CA ASN A 94 -12.55 4.08 11.87
C ASN A 94 -11.63 3.08 11.14
N ILE A 95 -11.14 3.41 9.95
CA ILE A 95 -10.18 2.57 9.23
C ILE A 95 -8.86 2.53 10.01
N ASN A 96 -8.28 1.34 10.19
CA ASN A 96 -7.04 1.15 10.93
C ASN A 96 -5.93 2.09 10.48
N ALA A 97 -5.71 2.22 9.17
CA ALA A 97 -4.72 3.14 8.61
C ALA A 97 -4.95 4.60 9.03
N VAL A 98 -6.19 5.08 9.04
CA VAL A 98 -6.51 6.48 9.41
C VAL A 98 -6.36 6.67 10.92
N LYS A 99 -6.88 5.74 11.72
CA LYS A 99 -6.80 5.79 13.20
C LYS A 99 -5.36 5.80 13.71
N ASN A 100 -4.48 5.05 13.05
CA ASN A 100 -3.09 4.85 13.46
C ASN A 100 -2.10 5.74 12.70
N ASP A 101 -2.60 6.72 11.95
CA ASP A 101 -1.79 7.65 11.16
C ASP A 101 -0.86 6.98 10.11
N ARG A 102 -1.28 5.83 9.57
CA ARG A 102 -0.56 5.04 8.56
C ARG A 102 -1.07 5.34 7.16
N VAL A 103 -1.14 6.62 6.82
CA VAL A 103 -1.53 7.12 5.48
C VAL A 103 -0.35 7.86 4.87
N TYR A 104 0.19 7.33 3.77
CA TYR A 104 1.44 7.80 3.16
C TYR A 104 1.24 8.24 1.72
N SER A 105 2.01 9.24 1.28
CA SER A 105 2.09 9.65 -0.11
C SER A 105 3.39 9.15 -0.73
N ILE A 106 3.30 8.47 -1.87
CA ILE A 106 4.47 7.94 -2.59
C ILE A 106 4.69 8.64 -3.93
N ASP A 107 5.95 8.92 -4.24
CA ASP A 107 6.35 9.43 -5.56
C ASP A 107 6.12 8.33 -6.62
N ARG A 108 5.47 8.69 -7.73
CA ARG A 108 5.22 7.77 -8.85
C ARG A 108 6.50 7.17 -9.41
N HIS A 109 7.61 7.89 -9.37
CA HIS A 109 8.90 7.42 -9.87
C HIS A 109 9.49 6.27 -9.04
N LEU A 110 9.00 6.05 -7.81
CA LEU A 110 9.44 4.96 -6.93
C LEU A 110 8.68 3.65 -7.14
N VAL A 111 7.45 3.73 -7.66
CA VAL A 111 6.50 2.60 -7.80
C VAL A 111 6.19 2.27 -9.26
N THR A 112 7.03 2.77 -10.16
CA THR A 112 7.05 2.44 -11.59
C THR A 112 8.32 1.68 -11.92
N ALA A 113 8.35 1.01 -13.08
CA ALA A 113 9.55 0.33 -13.56
C ALA A 113 10.65 1.37 -13.86
N SER A 114 11.43 1.72 -12.84
CA SER A 114 12.49 2.73 -12.88
C SER A 114 13.73 2.21 -12.13
N PRO A 115 14.92 2.80 -12.35
CA PRO A 115 16.11 2.47 -11.57
C PRO A 115 15.96 2.69 -10.06
N ARG A 116 14.99 3.52 -9.65
CA ARG A 116 14.70 3.86 -8.25
C ARG A 116 13.72 2.89 -7.59
N LEU A 117 13.36 1.80 -8.27
CA LEU A 117 12.48 0.77 -7.74
C LEU A 117 12.93 0.25 -6.37
N ILE A 118 14.24 0.12 -6.17
CA ILE A 118 14.80 -0.36 -4.90
C ILE A 118 14.47 0.61 -3.76
N GLU A 119 14.55 1.92 -4.01
CA GLU A 119 14.16 2.94 -3.05
C GLU A 119 12.66 2.85 -2.73
N GLY A 120 11.82 2.60 -3.74
CA GLY A 120 10.39 2.42 -3.55
C GLY A 120 10.04 1.17 -2.74
N LEU A 121 10.70 0.04 -3.03
CA LEU A 121 10.53 -1.21 -2.28
C LEU A 121 10.92 -1.02 -0.80
N GLU A 122 12.05 -0.37 -0.54
CA GLU A 122 12.49 -0.07 0.84
C GLU A 122 11.52 0.85 1.57
N GLN A 123 11.05 1.90 0.90
CA GLN A 123 10.11 2.84 1.51
C GLN A 123 8.80 2.14 1.88
N LEU A 124 8.25 1.30 0.99
CA LEU A 124 7.07 0.51 1.28
C LEU A 124 7.32 -0.48 2.43
N ALA A 125 8.45 -1.19 2.42
CA ALA A 125 8.79 -2.15 3.47
C ALA A 125 8.88 -1.48 4.85
N LYS A 126 9.50 -0.29 4.93
CA LYS A 126 9.55 0.52 6.16
C LYS A 126 8.17 0.95 6.65
N TRP A 127 7.31 1.42 5.75
CA TRP A 127 5.94 1.81 6.13
C TRP A 127 5.07 0.63 6.56
N PHE A 128 5.30 -0.54 5.97
CA PHE A 128 4.54 -1.75 6.27
C PHE A 128 5.01 -2.39 7.58
N HIS A 129 6.33 -2.39 7.84
CA HIS A 129 6.99 -3.08 8.95
C HIS A 129 8.04 -2.18 9.63
N PRO A 130 7.64 -1.06 10.28
CA PRO A 130 8.59 -0.14 10.91
C PRO A 130 9.43 -0.80 12.01
N GLU A 131 8.91 -1.84 12.66
CA GLU A 131 9.62 -2.65 13.67
C GLU A 131 10.74 -3.53 13.09
N LEU A 132 10.67 -3.87 11.80
CA LEU A 132 11.67 -4.72 11.13
C LEU A 132 12.75 -3.90 10.41
N PHE A 133 12.39 -2.72 9.89
CA PHE A 133 13.26 -1.92 9.03
C PHE A 133 13.61 -0.53 9.58
N GLY A 134 13.01 -0.13 10.71
CA GLY A 134 13.11 1.22 11.26
C GLY A 134 12.34 2.26 10.45
N GLU A 135 12.11 3.42 11.05
CA GLU A 135 11.59 4.61 10.34
C GLU A 135 12.61 5.14 9.31
#